data_AF-A0A351FPY2-F1
#
_entry.id   AF-A0A351FPY2-F1
#
_cell.length_a   1.000
_cell.length_b   1.000
_cell.length_c   1.000
_cell.angle_alpha   90.00
_cell.angle_beta   90.00
_cell.angle_gamma   90.00
#
_symmetry.space_group_name_H-M   'P 1'
#
loop_
_entity.id
_entity.type
_entity.pdbx_description
1 polymer ?
#
loop_
_entity_poly.entity_id
_entity_poly.type
_entity_poly.pdbx_seq_one_letter_code
_entity_poly.pdbx_strand_id
1 'polypeptide(L)'
;MASYPLNRPYPTTVFACFLPALLGIAVQVCCAAAPQLHPAVARVSVQESGAVSHGSATLVAVRDGKAMVVTNWHVVRDAAGPISVHFPNGFQSPARVLKWDKDWDLAALLVWDPGVAPVPIANRPSQLGEPLVIAGYGSGRFRAAAGRCTQYVAPGVNMPYEMVEVSVQARQGDSGGPILNQRGELAGVLFGSGSGTTSGSYAGRVRQFLATAWPATPQPDVTQVARDPAPMLPPVGGSEAPEQRELPPQIAKVPDVEQTPSPPVVHRMPPSPPPSHVANPAAHPEVNRPETAAVPPPAIPFRSSPAARRDQATVDAPSGESFEITWESLAGKTIAEQAKSVLAMIGACAIVLHLLRIGKKE
;
A
#
# COMPACT_ATOMS: atom_id res chain seq x y z
N MET A 1 -37.25 43.74 -75.46
CA MET A 1 -36.23 43.43 -76.49
C MET A 1 -35.09 44.43 -76.35
N ALA A 2 -33.85 43.94 -76.47
CA ALA A 2 -32.57 44.66 -76.58
C ALA A 2 -32.07 45.38 -75.30
N SER A 3 -31.06 44.88 -74.58
CA SER A 3 -29.60 44.79 -74.87
C SER A 3 -28.83 45.95 -74.24
N TYR A 4 -27.98 45.63 -73.27
CA TYR A 4 -26.95 46.51 -72.69
C TYR A 4 -25.84 46.83 -73.70
N PRO A 5 -25.13 47.97 -73.51
CA PRO A 5 -23.68 47.89 -73.52
C PRO A 5 -22.98 48.65 -72.37
N LEU A 6 -21.91 47.98 -71.93
CA LEU A 6 -20.66 48.41 -71.29
C LEU A 6 -20.35 49.91 -71.16
N ASN A 7 -19.89 50.32 -69.96
CA ASN A 7 -18.61 51.03 -69.86
C ASN A 7 -17.92 50.83 -68.48
N ARG A 8 -16.64 50.43 -68.50
CA ARG A 8 -15.68 50.38 -67.38
C ARG A 8 -14.70 51.56 -67.58
N PRO A 9 -14.06 52.13 -66.53
CA PRO A 9 -12.80 51.57 -66.03
C PRO A 9 -12.55 51.71 -64.49
N TYR A 10 -11.50 51.00 -64.05
CA TYR A 10 -11.01 50.75 -62.68
C TYR A 10 -10.36 51.99 -61.99
N PRO A 11 -9.98 51.95 -60.68
CA PRO A 11 -8.79 51.20 -60.24
C PRO A 11 -8.93 50.42 -58.92
N THR A 12 -8.08 49.40 -58.85
CA THR A 12 -7.64 48.58 -57.72
C THR A 12 -7.37 49.36 -56.42
N THR A 13 -7.92 48.86 -55.31
CA THR A 13 -7.33 49.05 -53.97
C THR A 13 -7.46 47.74 -53.21
N VAL A 14 -6.29 47.21 -52.85
CA VAL A 14 -6.08 46.02 -52.02
C VAL A 14 -6.45 46.40 -50.59
N PHE A 15 -7.46 45.75 -50.01
CA PHE A 15 -7.70 45.81 -48.57
C PHE A 15 -7.51 44.42 -47.98
N ALA A 16 -6.47 44.30 -47.16
CA ALA A 16 -6.12 43.11 -46.42
C ALA A 16 -7.24 42.76 -45.43
N CYS A 17 -7.92 41.64 -45.66
CA CYS A 17 -8.80 41.05 -44.66
C CYS A 17 -7.95 40.31 -43.63
N PHE A 18 -7.84 40.88 -42.43
CA PHE A 18 -7.40 40.18 -41.23
C PHE A 18 -8.41 39.07 -40.90
N LEU A 19 -7.98 37.81 -40.95
CA LEU A 19 -8.67 36.69 -40.29
C LEU A 19 -8.56 36.87 -38.77
N PRO A 20 -9.66 36.77 -38.00
CA PRO A 20 -9.56 36.30 -36.64
C PRO A 20 -9.57 34.76 -36.66
N ALA A 21 -8.41 34.17 -36.37
CA ALA A 21 -8.32 32.76 -36.02
C ALA A 21 -9.11 32.53 -34.73
N LEU A 22 -10.29 31.92 -34.86
CA LEU A 22 -11.09 31.40 -33.74
C LEU A 22 -10.33 30.24 -33.11
N LEU A 23 -9.56 30.57 -32.06
CA LEU A 23 -8.92 29.61 -31.18
C LEU A 23 -10.02 28.86 -30.42
N GLY A 24 -10.35 27.65 -30.89
CA GLY A 24 -11.18 26.71 -30.17
C GLY A 24 -10.46 26.27 -28.89
N ILE A 25 -10.74 26.96 -27.78
CA ILE A 25 -10.36 26.48 -26.45
C ILE A 25 -11.31 25.31 -26.15
N ALA A 26 -10.89 24.11 -26.56
CA ALA A 26 -11.43 22.89 -26.00
C ALA A 26 -11.09 22.91 -24.50
N VAL A 27 -12.07 23.30 -23.69
CA VAL A 27 -12.04 23.04 -22.25
C VAL A 27 -12.10 21.52 -22.13
N GLN A 28 -10.92 20.91 -22.07
CA GLN A 28 -10.75 19.53 -21.69
C GLN A 28 -11.25 19.44 -20.25
N VAL A 29 -12.53 19.17 -20.08
CA VAL A 29 -13.05 18.67 -18.82
C VAL A 29 -12.34 17.35 -18.64
N CYS A 30 -11.25 17.37 -17.86
CA CYS A 30 -10.66 16.16 -17.33
C CYS A 30 -11.76 15.50 -16.48
N CYS A 31 -12.55 14.64 -17.10
CA CYS A 31 -13.26 13.60 -16.39
C CYS A 31 -12.20 12.81 -15.65
N ALA A 32 -11.94 13.17 -14.40
CA ALA A 32 -11.15 12.35 -13.51
C ALA A 32 -11.80 10.97 -13.54
N ALA A 33 -11.10 9.99 -14.14
CA ALA A 33 -11.56 8.62 -14.16
C ALA A 33 -11.93 8.25 -12.72
N ALA A 34 -13.14 7.74 -12.50
CA ALA A 34 -13.55 7.27 -11.18
C ALA A 34 -12.45 6.34 -10.66
N PRO A 35 -12.03 6.46 -9.37
CA PRO A 35 -10.94 5.66 -8.84
C PRO A 35 -11.26 4.18 -9.08
N GLN A 36 -10.47 3.54 -9.93
CA GLN A 36 -10.72 2.19 -10.37
C GLN A 36 -10.57 1.25 -9.17
N LEU A 37 -11.61 0.44 -8.94
CA LEU A 37 -11.63 -0.58 -7.91
C LEU A 37 -10.44 -1.53 -8.09
N HIS A 38 -9.64 -1.71 -7.05
CA HIS A 38 -8.48 -2.60 -7.10
C HIS A 38 -8.87 -4.03 -6.67
N PRO A 39 -8.76 -5.07 -7.53
CA PRO A 39 -9.27 -6.42 -7.24
C PRO A 39 -8.74 -7.05 -5.95
N ALA A 40 -7.47 -6.77 -5.63
CA ALA A 40 -6.78 -7.29 -4.46
C ALA A 40 -7.05 -6.52 -3.15
N VAL A 41 -7.82 -5.44 -3.18
CA VAL A 41 -8.17 -4.65 -1.99
C VAL A 41 -9.55 -5.06 -1.52
N ALA A 42 -9.61 -5.56 -0.29
CA ALA A 42 -10.80 -6.13 0.30
C ALA A 42 -11.28 -5.30 1.51
N ARG A 43 -12.57 -5.42 1.84
CA ARG A 43 -13.12 -4.94 3.11
C ARG A 43 -12.97 -6.04 4.16
N VAL A 44 -12.57 -5.66 5.36
CA VAL A 44 -12.61 -6.51 6.56
C VAL A 44 -13.80 -6.11 7.41
N SER A 45 -14.61 -7.08 7.81
CA SER A 45 -15.72 -6.91 8.74
C SER A 45 -15.44 -7.76 9.97
N VAL A 46 -15.44 -7.13 11.14
CA VAL A 46 -15.13 -7.79 12.41
C VAL A 46 -16.33 -7.67 13.33
N GLN A 47 -16.82 -8.82 13.79
CA GLN A 47 -17.86 -8.85 14.81
C GLN A 47 -17.25 -8.53 16.17
N GLU A 48 -17.69 -7.43 16.78
CA GLU A 48 -17.36 -7.02 18.15
C GLU A 48 -18.59 -7.19 19.06
N SER A 49 -18.41 -6.92 20.35
CA SER A 49 -19.49 -7.01 21.37
C SER A 49 -20.58 -5.97 21.10
N GLY A 50 -21.57 -6.34 20.31
CA GLY A 50 -22.76 -5.52 20.01
C GLY A 50 -22.65 -4.62 18.77
N ALA A 51 -21.55 -4.67 18.03
CA ALA A 51 -21.35 -3.89 16.81
C ALA A 51 -20.50 -4.65 15.77
N VAL A 52 -20.49 -4.16 14.53
CA VAL A 52 -19.58 -4.62 13.48
C VAL A 52 -18.61 -3.47 13.17
N SER A 53 -17.32 -3.77 13.27
CA SER A 53 -16.25 -2.86 12.89
C SER A 53 -15.81 -3.14 11.45
N HIS A 54 -15.39 -2.09 10.75
CA HIS A 54 -14.95 -2.16 9.35
C HIS A 54 -13.54 -1.63 9.19
N GLY A 55 -12.74 -2.38 8.45
CA GLY A 55 -11.43 -1.98 7.95
C GLY A 55 -11.23 -2.40 6.49
N SER A 56 -10.00 -2.25 6.02
CA SER A 56 -9.57 -2.66 4.69
C SER A 56 -8.40 -3.65 4.81
N ALA A 57 -8.17 -4.43 3.76
CA ALA A 57 -7.05 -5.36 3.69
C ALA A 57 -6.52 -5.47 2.25
N THR A 58 -5.29 -5.95 2.13
CA THR A 58 -4.62 -6.16 0.84
C THR A 58 -4.21 -7.61 0.69
N LEU A 59 -4.62 -8.27 -0.40
CA LEU A 59 -4.12 -9.59 -0.77
C LEU A 59 -2.65 -9.51 -1.21
N VAL A 60 -1.79 -10.29 -0.56
CA VAL A 60 -0.33 -10.23 -0.75
C VAL A 60 0.29 -11.57 -1.12
N ALA A 61 -0.42 -12.69 -0.95
CA ALA A 61 0.03 -14.00 -1.41
C ALA A 61 -1.14 -14.95 -1.67
N VAL A 62 -0.93 -15.89 -2.59
CA VAL A 62 -1.84 -17.01 -2.88
C VAL A 62 -1.01 -18.28 -3.00
N ARG A 63 -1.43 -19.38 -2.35
CA ARG A 63 -0.87 -20.73 -2.52
C ARG A 63 -1.85 -21.79 -2.02
N ASP A 64 -1.84 -22.97 -2.65
CA ASP A 64 -2.59 -24.16 -2.19
C ASP A 64 -4.09 -23.90 -1.92
N GLY A 65 -4.75 -23.15 -2.80
CA GLY A 65 -6.18 -22.78 -2.67
C GLY A 65 -6.49 -21.80 -1.53
N LYS A 66 -5.45 -21.19 -0.95
CA LYS A 66 -5.54 -20.22 0.15
C LYS A 66 -4.82 -18.93 -0.20
N ALA A 67 -5.21 -17.87 0.50
CA ALA A 67 -4.71 -16.54 0.28
C ALA A 67 -4.35 -15.88 1.62
N MET A 68 -3.28 -15.08 1.61
CA MET A 68 -2.90 -14.25 2.74
C MET A 68 -3.21 -12.79 2.42
N VAL A 69 -3.98 -12.16 3.30
CA VAL A 69 -4.22 -10.72 3.28
C VAL A 69 -3.52 -10.05 4.45
N VAL A 70 -3.01 -8.85 4.26
CA VAL A 70 -2.48 -8.00 5.33
C VAL A 70 -3.48 -6.89 5.65
N THR A 71 -3.63 -6.59 6.94
CA THR A 71 -4.45 -5.50 7.48
C THR A 71 -3.76 -4.95 8.74
N ASN A 72 -4.44 -4.09 9.49
CA ASN A 72 -3.95 -3.62 10.78
C ASN A 72 -4.30 -4.56 11.94
N TRP A 73 -3.51 -4.54 13.00
CA TRP A 73 -3.83 -5.26 14.23
C TRP A 73 -5.06 -4.67 14.92
N HIS A 74 -5.18 -3.34 15.01
CA HIS A 74 -6.33 -2.69 15.64
C HIS A 74 -7.66 -2.98 14.93
N VAL A 75 -7.64 -3.34 13.65
CA VAL A 75 -8.85 -3.74 12.92
C VAL A 75 -9.42 -5.06 13.46
N VAL A 76 -8.55 -5.95 13.95
CA VAL A 76 -8.94 -7.33 14.34
C VAL A 76 -8.78 -7.64 15.82
N ARG A 77 -8.13 -6.78 16.61
CA ARG A 77 -7.76 -7.08 18.01
C ARG A 77 -8.97 -7.27 18.94
N ASP A 78 -10.07 -6.57 18.66
CA ASP A 78 -11.27 -6.54 19.50
C ASP A 78 -12.35 -7.52 19.00
N ALA A 79 -11.98 -8.42 18.08
CA ALA A 79 -12.87 -9.44 17.53
C ALA A 79 -13.44 -10.33 18.65
N ALA A 80 -14.76 -10.28 18.82
CA ALA A 80 -15.53 -11.15 19.72
C ALA A 80 -16.26 -12.27 18.95
N GLY A 81 -16.17 -12.25 17.62
CA GLY A 81 -16.80 -13.22 16.73
C GLY A 81 -16.01 -13.41 15.43
N PRO A 82 -16.64 -13.94 14.36
CA PRO A 82 -15.97 -14.22 13.10
C PRO A 82 -15.46 -12.94 12.42
N ILE A 83 -14.29 -13.04 11.81
CA ILE A 83 -13.74 -12.03 10.89
C ILE A 83 -14.08 -12.47 9.47
N SER A 84 -14.65 -11.57 8.67
CA SER A 84 -14.99 -11.81 7.27
C SER A 84 -14.25 -10.83 6.35
N VAL A 85 -13.73 -11.34 5.23
CA VAL A 85 -13.03 -10.56 4.21
C VAL A 85 -13.82 -10.60 2.91
N HIS A 86 -14.16 -9.43 2.39
CA HIS A 86 -15.03 -9.24 1.23
C HIS A 86 -14.25 -8.62 0.07
N PHE A 87 -14.10 -9.38 -1.01
CA PHE A 87 -13.43 -8.95 -2.22
C PHE A 87 -14.40 -8.29 -3.21
N PRO A 88 -13.91 -7.40 -4.07
CA PRO A 88 -14.75 -6.67 -5.02
C PRO A 88 -15.41 -7.53 -6.10
N ASN A 89 -14.93 -8.76 -6.35
CA ASN A 89 -15.59 -9.72 -7.22
C ASN A 89 -16.81 -10.42 -6.58
N GLY A 90 -17.18 -10.03 -5.35
CA GLY A 90 -18.27 -10.63 -4.59
C GLY A 90 -17.85 -11.83 -3.73
N PHE A 91 -16.60 -12.29 -3.85
CA PHE A 91 -16.09 -13.37 -3.03
C PHE A 91 -15.98 -12.94 -1.56
N GLN A 92 -16.42 -13.82 -0.66
CA GLN A 92 -16.36 -13.59 0.78
C GLN A 92 -15.75 -14.82 1.44
N SER A 93 -14.83 -14.60 2.38
CA SER A 93 -14.20 -15.67 3.12
C SER A 93 -14.17 -15.35 4.60
N PRO A 94 -14.48 -16.33 5.49
CA PRO A 94 -14.05 -16.21 6.87
C PRO A 94 -12.52 -16.12 6.90
N ALA A 95 -12.00 -15.43 7.90
CA ALA A 95 -10.57 -15.22 8.05
C ALA A 95 -10.06 -15.75 9.38
N ARG A 96 -8.86 -16.31 9.36
CA ARG A 96 -8.11 -16.68 10.58
C ARG A 96 -6.90 -15.78 10.72
N VAL A 97 -6.67 -15.24 11.92
CA VAL A 97 -5.44 -14.49 12.21
C VAL A 97 -4.26 -15.46 12.25
N LEU A 98 -3.24 -15.21 11.43
CA LEU A 98 -2.02 -16.01 11.37
C LEU A 98 -0.92 -15.45 12.27
N LYS A 99 -0.78 -14.13 12.24
CA LYS A 99 0.24 -13.37 12.95
C LYS A 99 -0.27 -11.95 13.14
N TRP A 100 0.17 -11.30 14.21
CA TRP A 100 -0.03 -9.88 14.43
C TRP A 100 1.20 -9.25 15.05
N ASP A 101 1.31 -7.94 14.94
CA ASP A 101 2.36 -7.10 15.50
C ASP A 101 1.69 -5.83 16.02
N LYS A 102 1.71 -5.65 17.34
CA LYS A 102 1.05 -4.52 18.00
C LYS A 102 1.81 -3.20 17.80
N ASP A 103 3.13 -3.27 17.64
CA ASP A 103 4.00 -2.08 17.65
C ASP A 103 4.03 -1.42 16.27
N TRP A 104 3.88 -2.24 15.22
CA TRP A 104 3.75 -1.80 13.82
C TRP A 104 2.32 -1.86 13.31
N ASP A 105 1.39 -2.24 14.18
CA ASP A 105 -0.04 -2.38 13.92
C ASP A 105 -0.34 -3.16 12.63
N LEU A 106 0.18 -4.38 12.54
CA LEU A 106 0.00 -5.28 11.40
C LEU A 106 -0.70 -6.56 11.83
N ALA A 107 -1.55 -7.09 10.97
CA ALA A 107 -2.10 -8.43 11.09
C ALA A 107 -2.08 -9.14 9.73
N ALA A 108 -1.68 -10.41 9.73
CA ALA A 108 -1.78 -11.29 8.59
C ALA A 108 -2.97 -12.21 8.79
N LEU A 109 -3.90 -12.23 7.84
CA LEU A 109 -5.08 -13.09 7.87
C LEU A 109 -5.00 -14.12 6.76
N LEU A 110 -5.40 -15.34 7.09
CA LEU A 110 -5.64 -16.42 6.15
C LEU A 110 -7.09 -16.40 5.69
N VAL A 111 -7.28 -16.42 4.38
CA VAL A 111 -8.58 -16.58 3.71
C VAL A 111 -8.49 -17.67 2.63
N TRP A 112 -9.64 -18.09 2.12
CA TRP A 112 -9.70 -18.89 0.89
C TRP A 112 -9.27 -18.05 -0.32
N ASP A 113 -8.70 -18.70 -1.34
CA ASP A 113 -8.26 -18.01 -2.56
C ASP A 113 -9.44 -17.34 -3.29
N PRO A 114 -9.43 -16.00 -3.42
CA PRO A 114 -10.49 -15.24 -4.12
C PRO A 114 -10.40 -15.31 -5.65
N GLY A 115 -9.37 -15.93 -6.22
CA GLY A 115 -9.15 -15.99 -7.67
C GLY A 115 -8.69 -14.67 -8.29
N VAL A 116 -8.01 -13.82 -7.51
CA VAL A 116 -7.43 -12.55 -8.00
C VAL A 116 -5.94 -12.47 -7.71
N ALA A 117 -5.20 -11.73 -8.54
CA ALA A 117 -3.76 -11.59 -8.38
C ALA A 117 -3.40 -10.80 -7.10
N PRO A 118 -2.40 -11.26 -6.31
CA PRO A 118 -1.92 -10.52 -5.15
C PRO A 118 -1.14 -9.26 -5.55
N VAL A 119 -1.11 -8.28 -4.64
CA VAL A 119 -0.28 -7.07 -4.78
C VAL A 119 1.17 -7.42 -4.44
N PRO A 120 2.14 -7.14 -5.34
CA PRO A 120 3.55 -7.32 -5.03
C PRO A 120 3.99 -6.29 -3.98
N ILE A 121 4.82 -6.70 -3.02
CA ILE A 121 5.39 -5.79 -2.02
C ILE A 121 6.58 -5.06 -2.63
N ALA A 122 6.65 -3.73 -2.46
CA ALA A 122 7.75 -2.94 -2.99
C ALA A 122 9.09 -3.35 -2.37
N ASN A 123 10.13 -3.48 -3.20
CA ASN A 123 11.45 -3.93 -2.75
C ASN A 123 12.30 -2.84 -2.09
N ARG A 124 11.92 -1.58 -2.26
CA ARG A 124 12.61 -0.41 -1.69
C ARG A 124 11.62 0.51 -0.96
N PRO A 125 12.08 1.28 0.03
CA PRO A 125 11.32 2.41 0.56
C PRO A 125 10.95 3.39 -0.57
N SER A 126 9.83 4.09 -0.38
CA SER A 126 9.43 5.20 -1.25
C SER A 126 10.35 6.39 -0.99
N GLN A 127 10.70 7.13 -2.03
CA GLN A 127 11.50 8.35 -1.89
C GLN A 127 10.60 9.51 -1.48
N LEU A 128 11.16 10.51 -0.78
CA LEU A 128 10.43 11.74 -0.47
C LEU A 128 9.97 12.41 -1.77
N GLY A 129 8.72 12.87 -1.79
CA GLY A 129 8.05 13.42 -2.97
C GLY A 129 7.50 12.38 -3.96
N GLU A 130 7.83 11.09 -3.81
CA GLU A 130 7.33 10.01 -4.67
C GLU A 130 5.79 9.96 -4.57
N PRO A 131 5.07 9.98 -5.70
CA PRO A 131 3.62 9.91 -5.69
C PRO A 131 3.14 8.54 -5.23
N LEU A 132 2.20 8.54 -4.29
CA LEU A 132 1.61 7.36 -3.68
C LEU A 132 0.08 7.47 -3.73
N VAL A 133 -0.59 6.31 -3.69
CA VAL A 133 -2.06 6.23 -3.67
C VAL A 133 -2.48 5.41 -2.47
N ILE A 134 -3.33 5.99 -1.61
CA ILE A 134 -4.04 5.21 -0.59
C ILE A 134 -5.32 4.64 -1.18
N ALA A 135 -5.69 3.42 -0.80
CA ALA A 135 -6.97 2.83 -1.20
C ALA A 135 -7.66 2.11 -0.03
N GLY A 136 -8.98 2.20 0.06
CA GLY A 136 -9.75 1.56 1.12
C GLY A 136 -11.25 1.72 0.96
N TYR A 137 -12.02 0.98 1.74
CA TYR A 137 -13.49 0.99 1.69
C TYR A 137 -14.14 2.01 2.61
N GLY A 138 -13.41 2.57 3.57
CA GLY A 138 -13.99 3.39 4.63
C GLY A 138 -15.15 2.65 5.32
N SER A 139 -16.15 3.40 5.80
CA SER A 139 -17.43 2.82 6.22
C SER A 139 -18.33 2.36 5.05
N GLY A 140 -18.06 2.81 3.82
CA GLY A 140 -18.93 2.61 2.65
C GLY A 140 -18.21 2.17 1.37
N ARG A 141 -18.22 3.03 0.34
CA ARG A 141 -17.64 2.67 -0.95
C ARG A 141 -16.11 2.77 -0.96
N PHE A 142 -15.52 1.92 -1.80
CA PHE A 142 -14.11 2.02 -2.20
C PHE A 142 -13.76 3.44 -2.64
N ARG A 143 -12.59 3.90 -2.24
CA ARG A 143 -11.97 5.16 -2.68
C ARG A 143 -10.47 4.93 -2.79
N ALA A 144 -9.91 5.43 -3.88
CA ALA A 144 -8.48 5.66 -3.98
C ALA A 144 -8.21 7.17 -3.98
N ALA A 145 -7.13 7.60 -3.32
CA ALA A 145 -6.74 9.01 -3.27
C ALA A 145 -5.22 9.13 -3.34
N ALA A 146 -4.75 10.05 -4.18
CA ALA A 146 -3.33 10.27 -4.42
C ALA A 146 -2.76 11.32 -3.46
N GLY A 147 -1.49 11.13 -3.08
CA GLY A 147 -0.67 12.07 -2.35
C GLY A 147 0.80 11.83 -2.69
N ARG A 148 1.71 12.34 -1.86
CA ARG A 148 3.16 12.14 -1.99
C ARG A 148 3.74 11.66 -0.69
N CYS A 149 4.78 10.84 -0.76
CA CYS A 149 5.58 10.52 0.41
C CYS A 149 6.19 11.81 0.98
N THR A 150 5.86 12.15 2.22
CA THR A 150 6.32 13.39 2.87
C THR A 150 7.53 13.14 3.75
N GLN A 151 7.52 12.04 4.48
CA GLN A 151 8.54 11.65 5.44
C GLN A 151 8.34 10.19 5.87
N TYR A 152 9.25 9.74 6.73
CA TYR A 152 9.07 8.54 7.53
C TYR A 152 8.94 8.94 8.99
N VAL A 153 7.99 8.31 9.71
CA VAL A 153 7.68 8.57 11.13
C VAL A 153 7.81 7.28 11.94
N ALA A 154 7.89 7.39 13.27
CA ALA A 154 7.96 6.26 14.19
C ALA A 154 6.64 6.10 14.96
N PRO A 155 6.23 4.87 15.31
CA PRO A 155 5.03 4.63 16.12
C PRO A 155 5.20 5.03 17.59
N GLY A 156 6.42 5.33 18.04
CA GLY A 156 6.72 5.74 19.41
C GLY A 156 8.12 6.34 19.56
N VAL A 157 8.38 6.95 20.72
CA VAL A 157 9.56 7.81 21.02
C VAL A 157 10.91 7.11 20.86
N ASN A 158 10.99 5.78 20.93
CA ASN A 158 12.23 5.00 20.80
C ASN A 158 12.14 3.92 19.71
N MET A 159 11.29 4.15 18.71
CA MET A 159 11.07 3.22 17.61
C MET A 159 11.71 3.76 16.32
N PRO A 160 12.12 2.89 15.38
CA PRO A 160 12.69 3.36 14.12
C PRO A 160 11.64 4.05 13.24
N TYR A 161 12.12 4.92 12.34
CA TYR A 161 11.29 5.67 11.41
C TYR A 161 10.88 4.80 10.22
N GLU A 162 9.92 3.91 10.45
CA GLU A 162 9.49 2.89 9.50
C GLU A 162 7.99 2.92 9.21
N MET A 163 7.34 4.05 9.48
CA MET A 163 6.02 4.33 8.93
C MET A 163 6.16 5.37 7.82
N VAL A 164 5.69 5.05 6.62
CA VAL A 164 5.63 6.01 5.51
C VAL A 164 4.46 6.97 5.75
N GLU A 165 4.71 8.28 5.64
CA GLU A 165 3.68 9.30 5.65
C GLU A 165 3.37 9.76 4.22
N VAL A 166 2.09 9.95 3.91
CA VAL A 166 1.57 10.38 2.62
C VAL A 166 0.71 11.64 2.79
N SER A 167 0.89 12.63 1.92
CA SER A 167 0.15 13.91 1.91
C SER A 167 -1.30 13.79 1.41
N VAL A 168 -2.07 12.87 1.98
CA VAL A 168 -3.48 12.66 1.66
C VAL A 168 -4.20 12.14 2.90
N GLN A 169 -5.44 12.58 3.12
CA GLN A 169 -6.24 12.18 4.28
C GLN A 169 -6.97 10.85 4.03
N ALA A 170 -6.83 9.90 4.96
CA ALA A 170 -7.61 8.68 5.02
C ALA A 170 -9.00 8.91 5.67
N ARG A 171 -9.93 7.98 5.44
CA ARG A 171 -11.23 7.96 6.11
C ARG A 171 -11.23 6.86 7.16
N GLN A 172 -12.12 6.96 8.14
CA GLN A 172 -12.44 5.84 9.03
C GLN A 172 -12.82 4.61 8.19
N GLY A 173 -12.14 3.48 8.42
CA GLY A 173 -12.30 2.22 7.68
C GLY A 173 -11.37 2.04 6.46
N ASP A 174 -10.57 3.06 6.10
CA ASP A 174 -9.46 2.88 5.14
C ASP A 174 -8.26 2.14 5.81
N SER A 175 -8.19 2.07 7.14
CA SER A 175 -7.16 1.36 7.93
C SER A 175 -7.00 -0.09 7.48
N GLY A 176 -5.75 -0.50 7.28
CA GLY A 176 -5.33 -1.80 6.76
C GLY A 176 -5.32 -1.88 5.22
N GLY A 177 -5.85 -0.87 4.53
CA GLY A 177 -5.78 -0.72 3.09
C GLY A 177 -4.35 -0.42 2.60
N PRO A 178 -4.08 -0.59 1.30
CA PRO A 178 -2.73 -0.38 0.78
C PRO A 178 -2.40 1.10 0.61
N ILE A 179 -1.12 1.39 0.77
CA ILE A 179 -0.44 2.52 0.18
C ILE A 179 0.32 1.97 -1.03
N LEU A 180 -0.04 2.39 -2.24
CA LEU A 180 0.50 1.89 -3.50
C LEU A 180 1.45 2.92 -4.13
N ASN A 181 2.55 2.44 -4.70
CA ASN A 181 3.39 3.27 -5.57
C ASN A 181 2.85 3.26 -7.02
N GLN A 182 3.50 4.02 -7.91
CA GLN A 182 3.08 4.11 -9.32
C GLN A 182 3.16 2.79 -10.11
N ARG A 183 3.90 1.79 -9.59
CA ARG A 183 3.97 0.45 -10.19
C ARG A 183 2.85 -0.47 -9.69
N GLY A 184 1.96 0.02 -8.82
CA GLY A 184 0.94 -0.80 -8.18
C GLY A 184 1.50 -1.76 -7.12
N GLU A 185 2.73 -1.54 -6.65
CA GLU A 185 3.31 -2.33 -5.56
C GLU A 185 2.92 -1.72 -4.20
N LEU A 186 2.80 -2.58 -3.19
CA LEU A 186 2.53 -2.20 -1.81
C LEU A 186 3.74 -1.46 -1.22
N ALA A 187 3.64 -0.15 -1.11
CA ALA A 187 4.60 0.74 -0.46
C ALA A 187 4.41 0.81 1.06
N GLY A 188 3.21 0.50 1.56
CA GLY A 188 2.91 0.39 2.98
C GLY A 188 1.48 -0.06 3.26
N VAL A 189 1.18 -0.34 4.52
CA VAL A 189 -0.18 -0.67 5.01
C VAL A 189 -0.67 0.51 5.83
N LEU A 190 -1.75 1.13 5.38
CA LEU A 190 -2.33 2.32 5.98
C LEU A 190 -2.71 2.05 7.43
N PHE A 191 -2.21 2.87 8.37
CA PHE A 191 -2.52 2.79 9.79
C PHE A 191 -3.66 3.76 10.15
N GLY A 192 -3.43 5.05 9.90
CA GLY A 192 -4.32 6.12 10.32
C GLY A 192 -3.89 7.46 9.77
N SER A 193 -4.66 8.50 10.05
CA SER A 193 -4.48 9.83 9.46
C SER A 193 -4.70 10.94 10.46
N GLY A 194 -3.99 12.05 10.29
CA GLY A 194 -4.11 13.26 11.11
C GLY A 194 -3.55 14.46 10.35
N SER A 195 -4.09 15.66 10.59
CA SER A 195 -3.56 16.92 10.03
C SER A 195 -3.38 16.93 8.49
N GLY A 196 -4.24 16.23 7.74
CA GLY A 196 -4.18 16.16 6.28
C GLY A 196 -3.26 15.06 5.73
N THR A 197 -2.53 14.34 6.58
CA THR A 197 -1.63 13.25 6.18
C THR A 197 -2.12 11.89 6.65
N THR A 198 -1.59 10.85 6.05
CA THR A 198 -1.84 9.45 6.39
C THR A 198 -0.52 8.74 6.59
N SER A 199 -0.40 7.98 7.66
CA SER A 199 0.77 7.17 7.95
C SER A 199 0.44 5.69 7.88
N GLY A 200 1.45 4.87 7.61
CA GLY A 200 1.31 3.42 7.57
C GLY A 200 2.63 2.69 7.61
N SER A 201 2.65 1.45 8.10
CA SER A 201 3.85 0.61 8.14
C SER A 201 4.40 0.40 6.73
N TYR A 202 5.64 0.81 6.48
CA TYR A 202 6.22 0.78 5.13
C TYR A 202 6.51 -0.65 4.64
N ALA A 203 6.72 -0.79 3.33
CA ALA A 203 6.94 -2.06 2.65
C ALA A 203 8.04 -2.94 3.29
N GLY A 204 9.14 -2.35 3.76
CA GLY A 204 10.23 -3.10 4.40
C GLY A 204 9.77 -3.79 5.69
N ARG A 205 9.06 -3.06 6.55
CA ARG A 205 8.46 -3.57 7.79
C ARG A 205 7.40 -4.63 7.49
N VAL A 206 6.54 -4.39 6.50
CA VAL A 206 5.51 -5.35 6.06
C VAL A 206 6.15 -6.65 5.56
N ARG A 207 7.20 -6.58 4.75
CA ARG A 207 7.93 -7.76 4.27
C ARG A 207 8.56 -8.55 5.41
N GLN A 208 9.22 -7.87 6.35
CA GLN A 208 9.80 -8.52 7.54
C GLN A 208 8.72 -9.20 8.38
N PHE A 209 7.58 -8.54 8.57
CA PHE A 209 6.44 -9.08 9.30
C PHE A 209 5.89 -10.36 8.63
N LEU A 210 5.68 -10.33 7.31
CA LEU A 210 5.05 -11.43 6.56
C LEU A 210 5.97 -12.62 6.31
N ALA A 211 7.30 -12.43 6.33
CA ALA A 211 8.27 -13.50 6.05
C ALA A 211 8.09 -14.76 6.92
N THR A 212 7.57 -14.60 8.14
CA THR A 212 7.33 -15.72 9.07
C THR A 212 5.85 -16.02 9.29
N ALA A 213 4.93 -15.30 8.64
CA ALA A 213 3.49 -15.42 8.89
C ALA A 213 2.86 -16.63 8.19
N TRP A 214 3.48 -17.07 7.09
CA TRP A 214 2.95 -18.10 6.20
C TRP A 214 4.12 -18.87 5.60
N PRO A 215 4.90 -19.64 6.39
CA PRO A 215 6.06 -20.38 5.88
C PRO A 215 5.60 -21.42 4.87
N ALA A 216 6.30 -21.57 3.74
CA ALA A 216 5.99 -22.63 2.79
C ALA A 216 6.13 -23.98 3.50
N THR A 217 5.17 -24.88 3.29
CA THR A 217 5.34 -26.27 3.71
C THR A 217 6.59 -26.78 2.99
N PRO A 218 7.60 -27.31 3.71
CA PRO A 218 8.69 -28.01 3.03
C PRO A 218 8.07 -29.08 2.14
N GLN A 219 8.31 -29.01 0.83
CA GLN A 219 8.00 -30.16 -0.02
C GLN A 219 8.80 -31.33 0.53
N PRO A 220 8.20 -32.51 0.78
CA PRO A 220 8.97 -33.69 1.14
C PRO A 220 9.99 -33.89 0.02
N ASP A 221 11.27 -33.91 0.41
CA ASP A 221 12.35 -34.15 -0.53
C ASP A 221 12.19 -35.56 -1.09
N VAL A 222 11.65 -35.66 -2.30
CA VAL A 222 11.46 -36.93 -3.01
C VAL A 222 12.78 -37.64 -3.28
N THR A 223 13.94 -36.98 -3.08
CA THR A 223 15.24 -37.64 -3.13
C THR A 223 15.66 -38.34 -1.83
N GLN A 224 14.95 -38.14 -0.71
CA GLN A 224 15.16 -38.88 0.53
C GLN A 224 14.30 -40.14 0.65
N VAL A 225 13.08 -40.17 0.08
CA VAL A 225 12.20 -41.35 0.14
C VAL A 225 12.74 -42.52 -0.70
N ALA A 226 13.57 -42.25 -1.72
CA ALA A 226 14.22 -43.28 -2.52
C ALA A 226 15.50 -43.86 -1.87
N ARG A 227 15.92 -43.39 -0.69
CA ARG A 227 17.14 -43.86 0.00
C ARG A 227 16.88 -44.84 1.14
N ASP A 228 15.63 -44.98 1.58
CA ASP A 228 15.27 -45.99 2.57
C ASP A 228 14.73 -47.23 1.84
N PRO A 229 15.47 -48.35 1.78
CA PRO A 229 14.90 -49.61 1.33
C PRO A 229 13.76 -49.98 2.29
N ALA A 230 12.56 -50.18 1.75
CA ALA A 230 11.40 -50.62 2.50
C ALA A 230 11.75 -51.85 3.35
N PRO A 231 11.32 -51.93 4.62
CA PRO A 231 11.49 -53.14 5.40
C PRO A 231 10.73 -54.29 4.74
N MET A 232 11.47 -55.31 4.30
CA MET A 232 10.90 -56.55 3.78
C MET A 232 10.01 -57.18 4.85
N LEU A 233 8.70 -57.24 4.59
CA LEU A 233 7.79 -58.07 5.36
C LEU A 233 8.12 -59.56 5.10
N PRO A 234 8.14 -60.42 6.13
CA PRO A 234 8.37 -61.85 5.94
C PRO A 234 7.17 -62.49 5.21
N PRO A 235 7.39 -63.57 4.42
CA PRO A 235 6.32 -64.23 3.70
C PRO A 235 5.37 -64.96 4.67
N VAL A 236 4.09 -64.63 4.57
CA VAL A 236 3.00 -65.38 5.21
C VAL A 236 2.85 -66.70 4.48
N GLY A 237 3.21 -67.80 5.15
CA GLY A 237 2.97 -69.16 4.68
C GLY A 237 1.75 -69.78 5.36
N GLY A 238 0.79 -70.26 4.56
CA GLY A 238 -0.26 -71.16 5.01
C GLY A 238 -1.60 -70.97 4.29
N SER A 239 -1.89 -71.82 3.30
CA SER A 239 -3.00 -72.79 3.30
C SER A 239 -3.54 -73.06 1.89
N GLU A 240 -3.37 -74.32 1.47
CA GLU A 240 -4.26 -75.19 0.68
C GLU A 240 -5.04 -74.68 -0.55
N ALA A 241 -4.85 -75.41 -1.66
CA ALA A 241 -5.66 -75.39 -2.87
C ALA A 241 -7.10 -75.92 -2.61
N PRO A 242 -8.07 -75.63 -3.50
CA PRO A 242 -8.36 -76.67 -4.50
C PRO A 242 -8.78 -76.20 -5.90
N GLU A 243 -8.55 -77.15 -6.83
CA GLU A 243 -9.31 -77.52 -8.01
C GLU A 243 -9.53 -76.60 -9.22
N GLN A 244 -9.09 -77.19 -10.34
CA GLN A 244 -9.33 -76.83 -11.72
C GLN A 244 -10.80 -76.97 -12.10
N ARG A 245 -11.31 -76.01 -12.87
CA ARG A 245 -12.43 -76.23 -13.79
C ARG A 245 -12.12 -75.57 -15.13
N GLU A 246 -11.88 -76.43 -16.11
CA GLU A 246 -11.62 -76.15 -17.51
C GLU A 246 -12.94 -76.17 -18.30
N LEU A 247 -13.05 -75.36 -19.37
CA LEU A 247 -13.94 -75.48 -20.58
C LEU A 247 -13.93 -74.14 -21.37
N PRO A 248 -14.18 -74.10 -22.71
CA PRO A 248 -13.29 -74.49 -23.82
C PRO A 248 -13.13 -73.34 -24.88
N PRO A 249 -12.43 -73.52 -26.03
CA PRO A 249 -11.86 -72.43 -26.84
C PRO A 249 -12.75 -71.97 -28.02
N GLN A 250 -12.54 -70.74 -28.50
CA GLN A 250 -12.86 -70.37 -29.90
C GLN A 250 -11.67 -69.66 -30.57
N ILE A 251 -11.42 -70.11 -31.80
CA ILE A 251 -10.28 -69.85 -32.69
C ILE A 251 -10.69 -68.90 -33.82
N ALA A 252 -9.66 -68.23 -34.40
CA ALA A 252 -9.57 -67.51 -35.68
C ALA A 252 -9.82 -65.98 -35.61
N LYS A 253 -8.84 -65.06 -35.72
CA LYS A 253 -7.82 -64.76 -36.77
C LYS A 253 -8.53 -64.30 -38.07
N VAL A 254 -8.29 -63.15 -38.72
CA VAL A 254 -7.08 -62.37 -39.15
C VAL A 254 -7.59 -61.00 -39.76
N PRO A 255 -6.84 -60.10 -40.45
CA PRO A 255 -5.47 -59.53 -40.32
C PRO A 255 -5.40 -57.97 -40.29
N ASP A 256 -4.16 -57.49 -40.12
CA ASP A 256 -3.58 -56.13 -40.14
C ASP A 256 -3.84 -55.19 -41.35
N VAL A 257 -3.41 -53.93 -41.13
CA VAL A 257 -2.92 -52.84 -42.02
C VAL A 257 -3.78 -51.58 -41.81
N GLU A 258 -3.30 -50.40 -41.35
CA GLU A 258 -2.07 -49.67 -41.68
C GLU A 258 -1.72 -48.67 -40.56
N GLN A 259 -0.44 -48.55 -40.23
CA GLN A 259 0.13 -47.57 -39.30
C GLN A 259 0.37 -46.23 -40.01
N THR A 260 -0.20 -45.14 -39.49
CA THR A 260 0.20 -43.77 -39.83
C THR A 260 1.22 -43.26 -38.82
N PRO A 261 2.44 -42.85 -39.22
CA PRO A 261 3.40 -42.22 -38.31
C PRO A 261 3.10 -40.73 -38.10
N SER A 262 3.08 -40.30 -36.84
CA SER A 262 3.08 -38.88 -36.43
C SER A 262 4.46 -38.23 -36.74
N PRO A 263 4.51 -36.97 -37.20
CA PRO A 263 5.78 -36.28 -37.45
C PRO A 263 6.47 -35.83 -36.14
N PRO A 264 7.81 -35.63 -36.15
CA PRO A 264 8.59 -35.35 -34.94
C PRO A 264 8.42 -33.90 -34.47
N VAL A 265 8.28 -33.74 -33.15
CA VAL A 265 8.34 -32.46 -32.44
C VAL A 265 9.81 -32.01 -32.36
N VAL A 266 10.14 -30.90 -33.04
CA VAL A 266 11.46 -30.26 -32.94
C VAL A 266 11.50 -29.39 -31.68
N HIS A 267 12.26 -29.82 -30.67
CA HIS A 267 12.61 -28.98 -29.52
C HIS A 267 13.60 -27.88 -29.95
N ARG A 268 13.16 -26.61 -29.96
CA ARG A 268 14.05 -25.45 -30.09
C ARG A 268 14.51 -25.02 -28.69
N MET A 269 15.79 -25.22 -28.37
CA MET A 269 16.44 -24.60 -27.21
C MET A 269 16.59 -23.09 -27.40
N PRO A 270 16.51 -22.27 -26.33
CA PRO A 270 16.88 -20.85 -26.39
C PRO A 270 18.41 -20.67 -26.42
N PRO A 271 18.94 -19.63 -27.10
CA PRO A 271 20.38 -19.41 -27.21
C PRO A 271 20.99 -18.88 -25.91
N SER A 272 22.22 -19.32 -25.62
CA SER A 272 23.06 -18.89 -24.50
C SER A 272 23.57 -17.44 -24.68
N PRO A 273 23.81 -16.68 -23.58
CA PRO A 273 24.37 -15.33 -23.66
C PRO A 273 25.89 -15.35 -23.95
N PRO A 274 26.43 -14.32 -24.63
CA PRO A 274 27.85 -14.23 -24.97
C PRO A 274 28.75 -13.88 -23.76
N PRO A 275 30.06 -14.18 -23.83
CA PRO A 275 30.96 -14.15 -22.68
C PRO A 275 31.37 -12.73 -22.25
N SER A 276 31.56 -12.59 -20.94
CA SER A 276 32.09 -11.42 -20.24
C SER A 276 33.56 -11.17 -20.59
N HIS A 277 33.89 -9.99 -21.14
CA HIS A 277 35.27 -9.53 -21.22
C HIS A 277 35.66 -8.79 -19.94
N VAL A 278 36.64 -9.35 -19.24
CA VAL A 278 37.43 -8.70 -18.20
C VAL A 278 38.49 -7.84 -18.89
N ALA A 279 38.49 -6.53 -18.62
CA ALA A 279 39.67 -5.68 -18.82
C ALA A 279 39.61 -4.45 -17.89
N ASN A 280 40.65 -4.29 -17.09
CA ASN A 280 41.09 -3.08 -16.38
C ASN A 280 42.64 -3.19 -16.33
N PRO A 281 43.48 -2.13 -16.20
CA PRO A 281 43.19 -0.72 -15.97
C PRO A 281 44.04 0.29 -16.80
N ALA A 282 43.87 1.59 -16.45
CA ALA A 282 44.76 2.75 -16.67
C ALA A 282 44.50 3.66 -17.89
N ALA A 283 44.00 4.88 -17.62
CA ALA A 283 44.70 6.16 -17.84
C ALA A 283 43.74 7.35 -17.63
N HIS A 284 44.18 8.33 -16.82
CA HIS A 284 43.55 9.62 -16.59
C HIS A 284 43.61 10.52 -17.85
N PRO A 285 42.73 11.53 -17.95
CA PRO A 285 43.23 12.88 -17.68
C PRO A 285 42.29 13.75 -16.82
N GLU A 286 42.90 14.27 -15.76
CA GLU A 286 42.83 15.63 -15.22
C GLU A 286 41.90 16.65 -15.94
N VAL A 287 40.85 17.10 -15.24
CA VAL A 287 40.17 18.37 -15.54
C VAL A 287 39.96 19.14 -14.22
N ASN A 288 40.48 20.36 -14.24
CA ASN A 288 40.66 21.31 -13.16
C ASN A 288 39.37 21.69 -12.41
N ARG A 289 39.47 21.69 -11.08
CA ARG A 289 38.62 22.48 -10.17
C ARG A 289 39.14 23.91 -10.10
N PRO A 290 38.30 24.95 -10.17
CA PRO A 290 38.57 26.22 -9.53
C PRO A 290 38.05 26.18 -8.10
N GLU A 291 39.00 26.23 -7.18
CA GLU A 291 38.88 26.67 -5.80
C GLU A 291 38.13 28.01 -5.75
N THR A 292 37.04 28.11 -4.97
CA THR A 292 36.43 29.39 -4.64
C THR A 292 36.27 29.47 -3.13
N ALA A 293 36.93 30.47 -2.58
CA ALA A 293 37.16 30.70 -1.17
C ALA A 293 35.88 30.88 -0.35
N ALA A 294 35.94 30.38 0.88
CA ALA A 294 34.97 30.65 1.92
C ALA A 294 34.92 32.16 2.24
N VAL A 295 33.73 32.74 2.13
CA VAL A 295 33.42 34.10 2.60
C VAL A 295 32.95 34.00 4.06
N PRO A 296 33.62 34.62 5.04
CA PRO A 296 33.10 34.69 6.40
C PRO A 296 32.02 35.79 6.53
N PRO A 297 31.03 35.64 7.43
CA PRO A 297 29.96 36.63 7.61
C PRO A 297 30.49 37.92 8.28
N PRO A 298 29.92 39.10 7.97
CA PRO A 298 30.38 40.36 8.54
C PRO A 298 29.99 40.52 10.01
N ALA A 299 30.94 41.04 10.79
CA ALA A 299 30.80 41.40 12.20
C ALA A 299 29.97 42.68 12.39
N ILE A 300 29.12 42.70 13.41
CA ILE A 300 28.30 43.85 13.83
C ILE A 300 29.20 44.84 14.60
N PRO A 301 29.31 46.12 14.19
CA PRO A 301 30.00 47.12 15.00
C PRO A 301 29.04 47.74 16.02
N PHE A 302 29.40 47.57 17.30
CA PHE A 302 28.87 48.34 18.42
C PHE A 302 29.36 49.80 18.28
N ARG A 303 28.45 50.78 18.27
CA ARG A 303 28.81 52.19 18.42
C ARG A 303 27.90 52.89 19.42
N SER A 304 28.57 53.68 20.26
CA SER A 304 28.15 54.37 21.46
C SER A 304 27.17 55.54 21.23
N SER A 305 26.27 55.72 22.20
CA SER A 305 25.39 56.88 22.36
C SER A 305 26.15 58.18 22.66
N PRO A 306 25.54 59.34 22.34
CA PRO A 306 25.64 60.51 23.21
C PRO A 306 24.27 60.99 23.72
N ALA A 307 24.36 61.79 24.78
CA ALA A 307 23.39 62.06 25.82
C ALA A 307 22.16 62.91 25.46
N ALA A 308 21.06 62.53 26.11
CA ALA A 308 20.15 63.35 26.93
C ALA A 308 19.41 64.56 26.32
N ARG A 309 18.08 64.40 26.24
CA ARG A 309 17.12 65.42 26.69
C ARG A 309 16.03 64.72 27.52
N ARG A 310 15.91 65.14 28.79
CA ARG A 310 14.89 64.72 29.76
C ARG A 310 13.52 65.19 29.28
N ASP A 311 12.55 64.29 29.28
CA ASP A 311 11.17 64.57 29.65
C ASP A 311 10.62 63.36 30.41
N GLN A 312 9.94 63.63 31.52
CA GLN A 312 9.45 62.66 32.49
C GLN A 312 8.30 61.82 31.92
N ALA A 313 8.46 60.50 31.93
CA ALA A 313 7.35 59.55 31.94
C ALA A 313 7.74 58.35 32.81
N THR A 314 6.78 57.94 33.63
CA THR A 314 6.80 56.91 34.67
C THR A 314 7.30 55.55 34.17
N VAL A 315 8.04 54.85 35.04
CA VAL A 315 8.67 53.54 34.80
C VAL A 315 7.62 52.44 34.79
N ASP A 316 7.41 51.80 33.64
CA ASP A 316 6.74 50.49 33.54
C ASP A 316 7.77 49.37 33.77
N ALA A 317 7.46 48.46 34.70
CA ALA A 317 8.17 47.21 34.90
C ALA A 317 7.71 46.17 33.87
N PRO A 318 8.58 45.29 33.34
CA PRO A 318 8.15 44.19 32.49
C PRO A 318 7.39 43.17 33.35
N SER A 319 6.07 43.17 33.24
CA SER A 319 5.18 42.14 33.75
C SER A 319 5.47 40.82 33.02
N GLY A 320 5.67 39.74 33.79
CA GLY A 320 5.74 38.40 33.25
C GLY A 320 4.50 38.08 32.42
N GLU A 321 4.70 37.55 31.21
CA GLU A 321 3.60 37.00 30.43
C GLU A 321 3.08 35.75 31.14
N SER A 322 2.00 35.92 31.90
CA SER A 322 1.11 34.83 32.27
C SER A 322 0.43 34.32 31.00
N PHE A 323 0.74 33.10 30.58
CA PHE A 323 -0.08 32.37 29.62
C PHE A 323 -1.46 32.11 30.25
N GLU A 324 -2.41 33.00 29.99
CA GLU A 324 -3.81 32.78 30.35
C GLU A 324 -4.40 31.78 29.34
N ILE A 325 -4.47 30.51 29.73
CA ILE A 325 -5.19 29.49 28.98
C ILE A 325 -6.68 29.82 29.08
N THR A 326 -7.20 30.54 28.09
CA THR A 326 -8.60 30.92 28.03
C THR A 326 -9.46 29.72 27.65
N TRP A 327 -10.66 29.61 28.23
CA TRP A 327 -11.57 28.47 28.05
C TRP A 327 -11.92 28.17 26.58
N GLU A 328 -11.89 29.19 25.72
CA GLU A 328 -12.10 29.06 24.27
C GLU A 328 -10.95 28.36 23.53
N SER A 329 -9.72 28.42 24.05
CA SER A 329 -8.55 27.72 23.47
C SER A 329 -8.57 26.21 23.74
N LEU A 330 -9.23 25.80 24.83
CA LEU A 330 -9.37 24.40 25.25
C LEU A 330 -10.66 23.76 24.73
N ALA A 331 -11.77 24.48 24.73
CA ALA A 331 -13.09 23.91 24.46
C ALA A 331 -13.63 24.18 23.04
N GLY A 332 -12.97 25.04 22.26
CA GLY A 332 -13.44 25.44 20.93
C GLY A 332 -14.41 26.61 20.97
N LYS A 333 -14.67 27.21 19.80
CA LYS A 333 -15.44 28.47 19.67
C LYS A 333 -16.95 28.25 19.56
N THR A 334 -17.39 27.03 19.28
CA THR A 334 -18.80 26.71 19.07
C THR A 334 -19.35 25.83 20.19
N ILE A 335 -20.61 26.04 20.58
CA ILE A 335 -21.27 25.30 21.67
C ILE A 335 -21.23 23.77 21.43
N ALA A 336 -21.28 23.34 20.17
CA ALA A 336 -21.18 21.92 19.80
C ALA A 336 -19.77 21.33 19.97
N GLU A 337 -18.71 22.13 19.77
CA GLU A 337 -17.33 21.73 20.06
C GLU A 337 -17.06 21.73 21.56
N GLN A 338 -17.57 22.72 22.28
CA GLN A 338 -17.47 22.79 23.74
C GLN A 338 -18.14 21.58 24.41
N ALA A 339 -19.31 21.17 23.92
CA ALA A 339 -19.97 19.96 24.39
C ALA A 339 -19.12 18.69 24.14
N LYS A 340 -18.52 18.55 22.95
CA LYS A 340 -17.67 17.38 22.62
C LYS A 340 -16.39 17.34 23.47
N SER A 341 -15.76 18.49 23.70
CA SER A 341 -14.55 18.59 24.52
C SER A 341 -14.82 18.29 26.00
N VAL A 342 -15.97 18.74 26.54
CA VAL A 342 -16.40 18.40 27.90
C VAL A 342 -16.71 16.90 28.04
N LEU A 343 -17.40 16.29 27.05
CA LEU A 343 -17.66 14.86 27.02
C LEU A 343 -16.36 14.03 26.94
N ALA A 344 -15.38 14.47 26.15
CA ALA A 344 -14.08 13.82 26.05
C ALA A 344 -13.28 13.89 27.37
N MET A 345 -13.33 15.04 28.06
CA MET A 345 -12.70 15.23 29.37
C MET A 345 -13.32 14.32 30.44
N ILE A 346 -14.65 14.20 30.47
CA ILE A 346 -15.35 13.29 31.39
C ILE A 346 -14.97 11.83 31.09
N GLY A 347 -14.90 11.44 29.82
CA GLY A 347 -14.47 10.10 29.40
C GLY A 347 -13.03 9.79 29.83
N ALA A 348 -12.09 10.71 29.61
CA ALA A 348 -10.71 10.56 30.05
C ALA A 348 -10.58 10.44 31.58
N CYS A 349 -11.34 11.25 32.32
CA CYS A 349 -11.35 11.20 33.78
C CYS A 349 -11.92 9.86 34.31
N ALA A 350 -12.97 9.33 33.65
CA ALA A 350 -13.52 8.01 33.98
C ALA A 350 -12.51 6.86 33.74
N ILE A 351 -11.73 6.93 32.66
CA ILE A 351 -10.67 5.96 32.36
C ILE A 351 -9.57 6.03 33.42
N VAL A 352 -9.11 7.23 33.79
CA VAL A 352 -8.09 7.41 34.84
C VAL A 352 -8.59 6.88 36.19
N LEU A 353 -9.83 7.17 36.57
CA LEU A 353 -10.42 6.63 37.80
C LEU A 353 -10.57 5.10 37.76
N HIS A 354 -10.83 4.52 36.58
CA HIS A 354 -10.89 3.08 36.42
C HIS A 354 -9.50 2.43 36.56
N LEU A 355 -8.45 3.04 36.00
CA LEU A 355 -7.07 2.58 36.15
C LEU A 355 -6.58 2.69 37.59
N LEU A 356 -6.92 3.77 38.29
CA LEU A 356 -6.61 3.96 39.73
C LEU A 356 -7.35 2.96 40.63
N ARG A 357 -8.54 2.47 40.22
CA ARG A 357 -9.26 1.40 40.93
C ARG A 357 -8.64 0.03 40.70
N ILE A 358 -8.03 -0.23 39.54
CA ILE A 358 -7.36 -1.49 39.23
C ILE A 358 -6.04 -1.61 39.99
N GLY A 359 -5.28 -0.51 40.15
CA GLY A 359 -4.01 -0.48 40.89
C GLY A 359 -4.11 -0.59 42.43
N LYS A 360 -5.32 -0.62 43.01
CA LYS A 360 -5.53 -0.81 44.47
C LYS A 360 -5.90 -2.25 44.86
N LYS A 361 -5.84 -3.19 43.92
CA LYS A 361 -6.19 -4.61 44.14
C LYS A 361 -4.98 -5.55 44.22
N GLU A 362 -3.77 -5.02 44.35
CA GLU A 362 -2.57 -5.80 44.70
C GLU A 362 -2.20 -5.63 46.17
#